data_AF-A0A1I5AAS1-F1
#
_entry.id   AF-A0A1I5AAS1-F1
#
_cell.length_a   1.000
_cell.length_b   1.000
_cell.length_c   1.000
_cell.angle_alpha   90.00
_cell.angle_beta   90.00
_cell.angle_gamma   90.00
#
_symmetry.space_group_name_H-M   'P 1'
#
loop_
_entity.id
_entity.type
_entity.pdbx_description
1 polymer ?
#
loop_
_entity_poly.entity_id
_entity_poly.type
_entity_poly.pdbx_seq_one_letter_code
_entity_poly.pdbx_strand_id
1 'polypeptide(L)'
;MQNLTFLVILLEGIAAISGLYYYQKKPTDKAVGFFSYFLLLTFFVEALAAIPKIIYWNEPLHFLKNTFLYSNFWLYNPYLIISFVVYILYFTWNISNKKIRQIINRGLILYVIICIANLIFSDVFFKSHSVVTYLTGTFLLLGVIFYYYFEILLSSK
;
A
#
# COMPACT_ATOMS: atom_id res chain seq x y z
N MET A 1 10.67 0.11 21.59
CA MET A 1 10.32 0.24 20.16
C MET A 1 10.56 -1.04 19.35
N GLN A 2 11.69 -1.74 19.51
CA GLN A 2 12.02 -2.96 18.73
C GLN A 2 11.02 -4.12 18.93
N ASN A 3 10.53 -4.32 20.16
CA ASN A 3 9.50 -5.33 20.47
C ASN A 3 8.16 -5.11 19.75
N LEU A 4 7.80 -3.84 19.48
CA LEU A 4 6.56 -3.53 18.76
C LEU A 4 6.69 -3.87 17.28
N THR A 5 7.83 -3.61 16.64
CA THR A 5 8.03 -3.93 15.21
C THR A 5 7.97 -5.44 14.96
N PHE A 6 8.60 -6.24 15.82
CA PHE A 6 8.51 -7.70 15.72
C PHE A 6 7.06 -8.20 15.85
N LEU A 7 6.32 -7.66 16.83
CA LEU A 7 4.93 -8.02 17.06
C LEU A 7 4.05 -7.64 15.85
N VAL A 8 4.26 -6.46 15.25
CA VAL A 8 3.54 -6.03 14.04
C VAL A 8 3.79 -6.99 12.88
N ILE A 9 5.05 -7.31 12.56
CA ILE A 9 5.41 -8.24 11.48
C ILE A 9 4.82 -9.64 11.74
N LEU A 10 4.83 -10.10 12.99
CA LEU A 10 4.23 -11.38 13.38
C LEU A 10 2.72 -11.37 13.12
N LEU A 11 2.01 -10.32 13.55
CA LEU A 11 0.57 -10.19 13.34
C LEU A 11 0.22 -10.10 11.86
N GLU A 12 0.98 -9.32 11.07
CA GLU A 12 0.80 -9.22 9.62
C GLU A 12 1.00 -10.57 8.93
N GLY A 13 2.02 -11.32 9.33
CA GLY A 13 2.27 -12.68 8.84
C GLY A 13 1.12 -13.63 9.14
N ILE A 14 0.64 -13.64 10.39
CA ILE A 14 -0.51 -14.48 10.80
C ILE A 14 -1.76 -14.08 10.01
N ALA A 15 -2.01 -12.78 9.83
CA ALA A 15 -3.15 -12.28 9.08
C ALA A 15 -3.08 -12.68 7.59
N ALA A 16 -1.92 -12.54 6.95
CA ALA A 16 -1.70 -12.95 5.57
C ALA A 16 -1.90 -14.46 5.37
N ILE A 17 -1.33 -15.29 6.25
CA ILE A 17 -1.51 -16.76 6.22
C ILE A 17 -2.97 -17.13 6.43
N SER A 18 -3.63 -16.52 7.41
CA SER A 18 -5.04 -16.79 7.72
C SER A 18 -5.96 -16.44 6.55
N GLY A 19 -5.72 -15.29 5.92
CA GLY A 19 -6.46 -14.85 4.73
C GLY A 19 -6.26 -15.78 3.53
N LEU A 20 -5.01 -16.17 3.25
CA LEU A 20 -4.69 -17.12 2.18
C LEU A 20 -5.30 -18.50 2.44
N TYR A 21 -5.24 -19.00 3.67
CA TYR A 21 -5.87 -20.27 4.06
C TYR A 21 -7.39 -20.23 3.84
N TYR A 22 -8.05 -19.14 4.24
CA TYR A 22 -9.49 -18.97 4.00
C TYR A 22 -9.80 -18.92 2.49
N TYR A 23 -9.05 -18.14 1.72
CA TYR A 23 -9.26 -18.02 0.28
C TYR A 23 -9.04 -19.34 -0.46
N GLN A 24 -8.07 -20.16 -0.06
CA GLN A 24 -7.90 -21.52 -0.61
C GLN A 24 -9.12 -22.42 -0.37
N LYS A 25 -9.83 -22.26 0.75
CA LYS A 25 -11.05 -23.01 1.07
C LYS A 25 -12.30 -22.43 0.39
N LYS A 26 -12.32 -21.12 0.11
CA LYS A 26 -13.43 -20.40 -0.55
C LYS A 26 -12.92 -19.43 -1.62
N PRO A 27 -12.45 -19.93 -2.77
CA PRO A 27 -11.82 -19.10 -3.80
C PRO A 27 -12.81 -18.19 -4.55
N THR A 28 -14.11 -18.38 -4.35
CA THR A 28 -15.16 -17.54 -4.94
C THR A 28 -15.18 -16.12 -4.36
N ASP A 29 -14.66 -15.93 -3.13
CA ASP A 29 -14.56 -14.62 -2.50
C ASP A 29 -13.28 -13.89 -2.95
N LYS A 30 -13.36 -13.29 -4.13
CA LYS A 30 -12.24 -12.56 -4.75
C LYS A 30 -11.77 -11.37 -3.92
N ALA A 31 -12.64 -10.77 -3.10
CA ALA A 31 -12.28 -9.65 -2.24
C ALA A 31 -11.35 -10.11 -1.12
N VAL A 32 -11.68 -11.24 -0.47
CA VAL A 32 -10.80 -11.82 0.55
C VAL A 32 -9.46 -12.24 -0.05
N GLY A 33 -9.46 -12.86 -1.22
CA GLY A 33 -8.21 -13.19 -1.94
C GLY A 33 -7.35 -11.96 -2.20
N PHE A 34 -7.94 -10.90 -2.78
CA PHE A 34 -7.26 -9.65 -3.08
C PHE A 34 -6.59 -9.02 -1.85
N PHE A 35 -7.32 -8.91 -0.73
CA PHE A 35 -6.76 -8.38 0.52
C PHE A 35 -5.68 -9.27 1.12
N SER A 36 -5.86 -10.58 1.04
CA SER A 36 -4.87 -11.53 1.57
C SER A 36 -3.54 -11.41 0.83
N TYR A 37 -3.56 -11.24 -0.50
CA TYR A 37 -2.35 -10.97 -1.28
C TYR A 37 -1.73 -9.61 -0.94
N PHE A 38 -2.55 -8.57 -0.70
CA PHE A 38 -2.04 -7.27 -0.26
C PHE A 38 -1.38 -7.32 1.13
N LEU A 39 -1.94 -8.08 2.07
CA LEU A 39 -1.34 -8.32 3.38
C LEU A 39 -0.02 -9.09 3.26
N LEU A 40 0.03 -10.11 2.40
CA LEU A 40 1.26 -10.84 2.12
C LEU A 40 2.34 -9.92 1.53
N LEU A 41 1.97 -9.04 0.59
CA LEU A 41 2.87 -8.02 0.05
C LEU A 41 3.39 -7.09 1.16
N THR A 42 2.50 -6.62 2.03
CA THR A 42 2.86 -5.75 3.16
C THR A 42 3.87 -6.42 4.08
N PHE A 43 3.63 -7.68 4.44
CA PHE A 43 4.57 -8.49 5.23
C PHE A 43 5.98 -8.56 4.58
N PHE A 44 6.06 -8.82 3.28
CA PHE A 44 7.35 -8.87 2.58
C PHE A 44 8.03 -7.49 2.51
N VAL A 45 7.27 -6.41 2.30
CA VAL A 45 7.78 -5.05 2.31
C VAL A 45 8.36 -4.69 3.67
N GLU A 46 7.65 -4.98 4.76
CA GLU A 46 8.14 -4.72 6.12
C GLU A 46 9.37 -5.58 6.47
N ALA A 47 9.39 -6.84 6.04
CA ALA A 47 10.55 -7.70 6.20
C ALA A 47 11.80 -7.15 5.47
N LEU A 48 11.63 -6.67 4.23
CA LEU A 48 12.71 -6.06 3.45
C LEU A 48 13.11 -4.68 3.97
N ALA A 49 12.18 -3.92 4.57
CA ALA A 49 12.48 -2.64 5.21
C ALA A 49 13.40 -2.78 6.44
N ALA A 50 13.68 -4.00 6.90
CA ALA A 50 14.69 -4.27 7.92
C ALA A 50 16.14 -4.19 7.39
N ILE A 51 16.37 -4.15 6.07
CA ILE A 51 17.71 -4.15 5.46
C ILE A 51 18.64 -3.05 6.03
N PRO A 52 18.24 -1.76 6.14
CA PRO A 52 19.12 -0.76 6.73
C PRO A 52 19.52 -1.06 8.18
N LYS A 53 18.62 -1.66 8.97
CA LYS A 53 18.94 -2.08 10.34
C LYS A 53 19.96 -3.21 10.35
N ILE A 54 19.82 -4.19 9.45
CA ILE A 54 20.78 -5.27 9.28
C ILE A 54 22.16 -4.71 8.90
N ILE A 55 22.21 -3.76 7.96
CA ILE A 55 23.46 -3.09 7.58
C ILE A 55 24.06 -2.30 8.75
N TYR A 56 23.23 -1.60 9.54
CA TYR A 56 23.70 -0.80 10.67
C TYR A 56 24.39 -1.65 11.75
N TRP A 57 23.79 -2.78 12.14
CA TRP A 57 24.26 -3.62 13.24
C TRP A 57 25.37 -4.62 12.87
N ASN A 58 25.62 -4.86 11.59
CA ASN A 58 26.65 -5.81 11.14
C ASN A 58 27.83 -5.08 10.51
N GLU A 59 28.96 -4.98 11.23
CA GLU A 59 30.20 -4.32 10.75
C GLU A 59 30.65 -4.81 9.37
N PRO A 60 30.62 -6.12 9.03
CA PRO A 60 31.02 -6.59 7.71
C PRO A 60 30.17 -6.01 6.57
N LEU A 61 28.96 -5.52 6.85
CA LEU A 61 28.03 -4.95 5.87
C LEU A 61 28.12 -3.42 5.78
N HIS A 62 28.95 -2.76 6.59
CA HIS A 62 29.01 -1.28 6.64
C HIS A 62 29.43 -0.64 5.31
N PHE A 63 30.10 -1.37 4.42
CA PHE A 63 30.39 -0.90 3.06
C PHE A 63 29.11 -0.56 2.26
N LEU A 64 27.95 -1.12 2.64
CA LEU A 64 26.66 -0.84 2.02
C LEU A 64 26.01 0.46 2.51
N LYS A 65 26.55 1.14 3.54
CA LYS A 65 25.96 2.37 4.10
C LYS A 65 25.84 3.52 3.10
N ASN A 66 26.72 3.54 2.10
CA ASN A 66 26.73 4.57 1.05
C ASN A 66 25.89 4.16 -0.18
N THR A 67 25.13 3.07 -0.10
CA THR A 67 24.30 2.55 -1.18
C THR A 67 22.82 2.85 -0.92
N PHE A 68 21.98 2.71 -1.95
CA PHE A 68 20.53 2.89 -1.82
C PHE A 68 19.88 1.94 -0.79
N LEU A 69 20.52 0.79 -0.51
CA LEU A 69 20.07 -0.23 0.45
C LEU A 69 20.08 0.26 1.91
N TYR A 70 20.84 1.31 2.21
CA TYR A 70 20.84 1.92 3.55
C TYR A 70 19.65 2.85 3.79
N SER A 71 18.76 2.99 2.80
CA SER A 71 17.47 3.65 2.90
C SER A 71 16.34 2.71 2.49
N ASN A 72 15.12 3.00 2.89
CA ASN A 72 13.93 2.23 2.50
C ASN A 72 13.06 2.96 1.45
N PHE A 73 13.49 4.12 0.94
CA PHE A 73 12.66 4.93 0.04
C PHE A 73 12.32 4.19 -1.26
N TRP A 74 13.28 3.47 -1.83
CA TRP A 74 13.10 2.69 -3.05
C TRP A 74 12.04 1.59 -2.93
N LEU A 75 11.83 1.08 -1.71
CA LEU A 75 10.84 0.06 -1.41
C LEU A 75 9.48 0.68 -1.05
N TYR A 76 9.48 1.69 -0.17
CA TYR A 76 8.25 2.32 0.30
C TYR A 76 7.58 3.22 -0.76
N ASN A 77 8.32 3.84 -1.68
CA ASN A 77 7.73 4.71 -2.69
C ASN A 77 6.76 3.95 -3.64
N PRO A 78 7.16 2.81 -4.24
CA PRO A 78 6.22 1.95 -4.98
C PRO A 78 5.12 1.37 -4.10
N TYR A 79 5.46 0.90 -2.90
CA TYR A 79 4.48 0.33 -1.97
C TYR A 79 3.37 1.32 -1.62
N LEU A 80 3.71 2.59 -1.41
CA LEU A 80 2.75 3.65 -1.08
C LEU A 80 1.76 3.90 -2.22
N ILE A 81 2.19 3.80 -3.49
CA ILE A 81 1.27 3.83 -4.65
C ILE A 81 0.30 2.65 -4.57
N ILE A 82 0.81 1.44 -4.36
CA ILE A 82 0.01 0.20 -4.29
C ILE A 82 -1.00 0.29 -3.14
N SER A 83 -0.59 0.74 -1.96
CA SER A 83 -1.47 0.88 -0.80
C SER A 83 -2.63 1.83 -1.08
N PHE A 84 -2.37 3.02 -1.63
CA PHE A 84 -3.46 3.93 -2.04
C PHE A 84 -4.39 3.29 -3.08
N VAL A 85 -3.85 2.57 -4.06
CA VAL A 85 -4.66 1.84 -5.06
C VAL A 85 -5.59 0.83 -4.39
N VAL A 86 -5.07 0.00 -3.49
CA VAL A 86 -5.86 -1.01 -2.77
C VAL A 86 -6.95 -0.35 -1.93
N TYR A 87 -6.62 0.68 -1.14
CA TYR A 87 -7.59 1.36 -0.30
C TYR A 87 -8.68 2.08 -1.10
N ILE A 88 -8.31 2.76 -2.20
CA ILE A 88 -9.28 3.40 -3.08
C ILE A 88 -10.20 2.36 -3.72
N LEU A 89 -9.65 1.26 -4.24
CA LEU A 89 -10.44 0.19 -4.85
C LEU A 89 -11.43 -0.42 -3.86
N TYR A 90 -11.00 -0.62 -2.61
CA TYR A 90 -11.86 -1.15 -1.56
C TYR A 90 -13.14 -0.33 -1.38
N PHE A 91 -13.02 0.98 -1.13
CA PHE A 91 -14.20 1.84 -0.99
C PHE A 91 -14.99 1.92 -2.29
N THR A 92 -14.29 1.96 -3.44
CA THR A 92 -14.89 2.03 -4.78
C THR A 92 -15.75 0.80 -5.11
N TRP A 93 -15.39 -0.39 -4.62
CA TRP A 93 -16.20 -1.61 -4.80
C TRP A 93 -17.48 -1.59 -3.99
N ASN A 94 -17.53 -0.83 -2.90
CA ASN A 94 -18.72 -0.69 -2.05
C ASN A 94 -19.64 0.47 -2.48
N ILE A 95 -19.23 1.28 -3.47
CA ILE A 95 -20.06 2.33 -4.08
C ILE A 95 -21.06 1.72 -5.07
N SER A 96 -22.34 2.04 -4.91
CA SER A 96 -23.41 1.46 -5.76
C SER A 96 -23.56 2.21 -7.09
N ASN A 97 -23.28 3.52 -7.09
CA ASN A 97 -23.36 4.33 -8.29
C ASN A 97 -22.27 3.99 -9.34
N LYS A 98 -22.67 3.29 -10.42
CA LYS A 98 -21.78 2.87 -11.51
C LYS A 98 -21.04 4.04 -12.19
N LYS A 99 -21.67 5.21 -12.35
CA LYS A 99 -21.04 6.37 -13.01
C LYS A 99 -19.90 6.91 -12.16
N ILE A 100 -20.13 7.08 -10.86
CA ILE A 100 -19.12 7.55 -9.90
C ILE A 100 -17.97 6.56 -9.81
N ARG A 101 -18.26 5.26 -9.75
CA ARG A 101 -17.23 4.21 -9.80
C ARG A 101 -16.33 4.31 -11.04
N GLN A 102 -16.90 4.59 -12.21
CA GLN A 102 -16.11 4.79 -13.44
C GLN A 102 -15.23 6.04 -13.39
N ILE A 103 -15.74 7.15 -12.83
CA ILE A 103 -14.96 8.38 -12.64
C ILE A 103 -13.78 8.12 -11.69
N ILE A 104 -14.02 7.45 -10.56
CA ILE A 104 -12.98 7.10 -9.60
C ILE A 104 -11.94 6.19 -10.25
N ASN A 105 -12.35 5.14 -10.98
CA ASN A 105 -11.42 4.23 -11.65
C ASN A 105 -10.54 4.95 -12.69
N ARG A 106 -11.09 5.90 -13.46
CA ARG A 106 -10.31 6.73 -14.40
C ARG A 106 -9.33 7.64 -13.64
N GLY A 107 -9.79 8.28 -12.56
CA GLY A 107 -8.95 9.09 -11.69
C GLY A 107 -7.81 8.28 -11.05
N LEU A 108 -8.08 7.03 -10.67
CA LEU A 108 -7.10 6.12 -10.10
C LEU A 108 -6.01 5.73 -11.12
N ILE A 109 -6.40 5.43 -12.37
CA ILE A 109 -5.44 5.17 -13.45
C ILE A 109 -4.55 6.40 -13.68
N LEU A 110 -5.14 7.60 -13.74
CA LEU A 110 -4.39 8.84 -13.89
C LEU A 110 -3.43 9.09 -12.72
N TYR A 111 -3.90 8.87 -11.47
CA TYR A 111 -3.08 8.94 -10.27
C TYR A 111 -1.86 8.02 -10.34
N VAL A 112 -2.06 6.75 -10.74
CA VAL A 112 -0.96 5.78 -10.87
C VAL A 112 0.05 6.25 -11.92
N ILE A 113 -0.41 6.72 -13.09
CA ILE A 113 0.47 7.22 -14.14
C ILE A 113 1.30 8.42 -13.64
N ILE A 114 0.68 9.39 -12.99
CA ILE A 114 1.36 10.57 -12.44
C ILE A 114 2.40 10.16 -11.40
N CYS A 115 2.05 9.23 -10.50
CA CYS A 115 2.96 8.79 -9.45
C CYS A 115 4.15 8.02 -10.01
N ILE A 116 3.93 7.11 -10.95
CA ILE A 116 5.01 6.37 -11.62
C ILE A 116 5.90 7.33 -12.39
N ALA A 117 5.32 8.27 -13.15
CA ALA A 117 6.08 9.29 -13.85
C ALA A 117 6.93 10.14 -12.87
N ASN A 118 6.35 10.55 -11.74
CA ASN A 118 7.09 11.27 -10.70
C ASN A 118 8.25 10.43 -10.16
N LEU A 119 8.06 9.14 -9.89
CA LEU A 119 9.15 8.28 -9.40
C LEU A 119 10.26 8.04 -10.43
N ILE A 120 9.95 8.03 -11.72
CA ILE A 120 10.94 7.79 -12.79
C ILE A 120 11.69 9.07 -13.16
N PHE A 121 10.97 10.19 -13.29
CA PHE A 121 11.53 11.44 -13.82
C PHE A 121 12.01 12.41 -12.73
N SER A 122 11.75 12.13 -11.45
CA SER A 122 12.28 12.91 -10.34
C SER A 122 13.33 12.12 -9.56
N ASP A 123 14.18 12.87 -8.84
CA ASP A 123 15.20 12.31 -7.95
C ASP A 123 14.63 11.69 -6.66
N VAL A 124 13.31 11.67 -6.49
CA VAL A 124 12.67 11.35 -5.22
C VAL A 124 12.76 9.87 -4.88
N PHE A 125 12.78 8.98 -5.88
CA PHE A 125 12.68 7.53 -5.68
C PHE A 125 13.63 6.95 -4.62
N PHE A 126 14.90 7.35 -4.66
CA PHE A 126 15.93 6.88 -3.73
C PHE A 126 16.21 7.85 -2.57
N LYS A 127 15.75 9.09 -2.64
CA LYS A 127 16.19 10.17 -1.72
C LYS A 127 15.18 10.50 -0.64
N SER A 128 13.87 10.39 -0.92
CA SER A 128 12.83 10.77 0.02
C SER A 128 11.48 10.12 -0.30
N HIS A 129 10.51 10.26 0.60
CA HIS A 129 9.13 9.89 0.30
C HIS A 129 8.51 10.86 -0.70
N SER A 130 7.81 10.30 -1.70
CA SER A 130 7.10 11.08 -2.70
C SER A 130 5.93 11.86 -2.12
N VAL A 131 6.13 13.18 -1.95
CA VAL A 131 5.08 14.13 -1.54
C VAL A 131 3.92 14.13 -2.55
N VAL A 132 4.23 14.02 -3.84
CA VAL A 132 3.22 13.93 -4.91
C VAL A 132 2.33 12.71 -4.68
N THR A 133 2.92 11.54 -4.45
CA THR A 133 2.17 10.31 -4.20
C THR A 133 1.33 10.43 -2.94
N TYR A 134 1.91 10.96 -1.86
CA TYR A 134 1.22 11.09 -0.57
C TYR A 134 0.02 12.05 -0.66
N LEU A 135 0.21 13.26 -1.20
CA LEU A 135 -0.85 14.26 -1.28
C LEU A 135 -1.95 13.82 -2.24
N THR A 136 -1.61 13.45 -3.48
CA THR A 136 -2.61 13.09 -4.49
C THR A 136 -3.37 11.83 -4.10
N GLY A 137 -2.69 10.84 -3.53
CA GLY A 137 -3.30 9.62 -3.01
C GLY A 137 -4.25 9.90 -1.85
N THR A 138 -3.84 10.76 -0.91
CA THR A 138 -4.68 11.15 0.24
C THR A 138 -5.92 11.91 -0.20
N PHE A 139 -5.80 12.91 -1.08
CA PHE A 139 -6.96 13.65 -1.59
C PHE A 139 -7.95 12.76 -2.34
N LEU A 140 -7.44 11.87 -3.20
CA LEU A 140 -8.29 10.93 -3.93
C LEU A 140 -8.98 9.95 -2.97
N LEU A 141 -8.24 9.37 -2.02
CA LEU A 141 -8.79 8.46 -1.01
C LEU A 141 -9.86 9.15 -0.16
N LEU A 142 -9.59 10.36 0.35
CA LEU A 142 -10.56 11.13 1.13
C LEU A 142 -11.84 11.42 0.34
N GLY A 143 -11.71 11.83 -0.92
CA GLY A 143 -12.87 12.06 -1.79
C GLY A 143 -13.74 10.80 -1.97
N VAL A 144 -13.09 9.65 -2.15
CA VAL A 144 -13.78 8.36 -2.28
C VAL A 144 -14.45 7.93 -0.97
N ILE A 145 -13.76 8.10 0.16
CA ILE A 145 -14.30 7.80 1.50
C ILE A 145 -15.52 8.68 1.79
N PHE A 146 -15.43 9.98 1.56
CA PHE A 146 -16.54 10.89 1.78
C PHE A 146 -17.75 10.54 0.91
N TYR A 147 -17.52 10.25 -0.38
CA TYR A 147 -18.62 9.84 -1.25
C TYR A 147 -19.24 8.52 -0.76
N TYR A 148 -18.43 7.53 -0.38
CA TYR A 148 -18.92 6.25 0.12
C TYR A 148 -19.80 6.42 1.37
N TYR A 149 -19.36 7.20 2.35
CA TYR A 149 -20.17 7.45 3.55
C TYR A 149 -21.40 8.30 3.25
N PHE A 150 -21.31 9.26 2.33
CA PHE A 150 -22.48 10.03 1.89
C PHE A 150 -23.53 9.14 1.22
N GLU A 151 -23.10 8.18 0.39
CA GLU A 151 -24.00 7.19 -0.21
C GLU A 151 -24.64 6.29 0.85
N ILE A 152 -23.90 5.89 1.90
CA ILE A 152 -24.50 5.15 3.03
C ILE A 152 -25.53 5.99 3.77
N LEU A 153 -25.27 7.27 4.02
CA LEU A 153 -26.20 8.16 4.74
C LEU A 153 -27.50 8.42 3.94
N LEU A 154 -27.40 8.49 2.61
CA LEU A 154 -28.56 8.67 1.72
C LEU A 154 -29.27 7.36 1.37
N SER A 155 -28.53 6.24 1.38
CA SER A 155 -29.09 4.92 1.22
C SER A 155 -29.85 4.62 2.51
N SER A 156 -31.16 4.87 2.49
CA SER A 156 -32.08 4.42 3.54
C SER A 156 -32.05 2.89 3.63
N LYS A 157 -31.05 2.37 4.31
CA LYS A 157 -31.07 1.10 5.00
C LYS A 157 -31.40 1.37 6.46
#